data_AF-A0A7Y2I3G5-F1
#
_entry.id   AF-A0A7Y2I3G5-F1
#
_cell.length_a   1.000
_cell.length_b   1.000
_cell.length_c   1.000
_cell.angle_alpha   90.00
_cell.angle_beta   90.00
_cell.angle_gamma   90.00
#
_symmetry.space_group_name_H-M   'P 1'
#
loop_
_entity.id
_entity.type
_entity.pdbx_description
1 polymer ?
#
loop_
_entity_poly.entity_id
_entity_poly.type
_entity_poly.pdbx_seq_one_letter_code
_entity_poly.pdbx_strand_id
1 'polypeptide(L)' 'VNVGIPVPVGIFGFTGHKQSFFGDLHVMGRDGFAFFTETKNVTQTWFSEEGELGGKVDTWDGTITSLPEKE' A
#
# COMPACT_ATOMS: atom_id res chain seq x y z
N VAL A 1 -25.20 -21.49 0.41
CA VAL A 1 -26.63 -21.89 0.50
C VAL A 1 -26.67 -23.33 1.02
N ASN A 2 -27.63 -23.67 1.89
CA ASN A 2 -27.76 -25.01 2.51
C ASN A 2 -26.54 -25.44 3.34
N VAL A 3 -25.93 -24.50 4.08
CA VAL A 3 -24.80 -24.74 4.99
C VAL A 3 -25.11 -24.11 6.35
N GLY A 4 -24.80 -24.81 7.43
CA GLY A 4 -25.07 -24.32 8.80
C GLY A 4 -24.14 -23.18 9.22
N ILE A 5 -22.88 -23.21 8.77
CA ILE A 5 -21.91 -22.13 8.98
C ILE A 5 -21.22 -21.84 7.64
N PRO A 6 -21.54 -20.70 7.00
CA PRO A 6 -20.93 -20.32 5.72
C PRO A 6 -19.58 -19.63 5.93
N VAL A 7 -18.54 -20.38 6.30
CA VAL A 7 -17.18 -19.83 6.40
C VAL A 7 -16.58 -19.65 5.00
N PRO A 8 -16.10 -18.45 4.64
CA PRO A 8 -15.45 -18.22 3.36
C PRO A 8 -14.10 -18.94 3.28
N VAL A 9 -13.75 -19.38 2.07
CA VAL A 9 -12.39 -19.85 1.75
C VAL A 9 -11.42 -18.66 1.84
N GLY A 10 -10.17 -18.86 2.27
CA GLY A 10 -9.21 -17.79 2.60
C GLY A 10 -8.85 -16.80 1.48
N ILE A 11 -9.30 -17.04 0.25
CA ILE A 11 -9.20 -16.09 -0.88
C ILE A 11 -10.28 -15.00 -0.83
N PHE A 12 -11.38 -15.26 -0.12
CA PHE A 12 -12.48 -14.33 0.12
C PHE A 12 -12.34 -13.73 1.52
N GLY A 13 -12.78 -12.49 1.69
CA GLY A 13 -12.80 -11.85 3.00
C GLY A 13 -13.76 -12.55 3.96
N PHE A 14 -13.34 -12.69 5.23
CA PHE A 14 -14.27 -12.94 6.32
C PHE A 14 -14.94 -11.62 6.70
N THR A 15 -16.17 -11.41 6.22
CA THR A 15 -16.85 -10.12 6.30
C THR A 15 -17.93 -10.04 7.37
N GLY A 16 -18.23 -8.82 7.79
CA GLY A 16 -19.31 -8.50 8.72
C GLY A 16 -20.16 -7.33 8.23
N HIS A 17 -21.37 -7.19 8.75
CA HIS A 17 -22.28 -6.09 8.41
C HIS A 17 -22.93 -5.51 9.68
N LYS A 18 -23.14 -4.19 9.71
CA LYS A 18 -23.51 -3.41 10.91
C LYS A 18 -22.43 -3.54 12.00
N GLN A 19 -22.80 -3.86 13.23
CA GLN A 19 -21.93 -3.94 14.40
C GLN A 19 -21.26 -5.32 14.56
N SER A 20 -21.14 -6.09 13.47
CA SER A 20 -20.52 -7.42 13.53
C SER A 20 -19.02 -7.43 13.20
N PHE A 21 -18.48 -6.28 12.78
CA PHE A 21 -17.06 -6.11 12.47
C PHE A 21 -16.68 -4.64 12.66
N PHE A 22 -15.46 -4.38 13.14
CA PHE A 22 -14.94 -3.03 13.32
C PHE A 22 -13.73 -2.83 12.41
N GLY A 23 -13.66 -1.68 11.76
CA GLY A 23 -12.68 -1.41 10.72
C GLY A 23 -13.26 -1.57 9.31
N ASP A 24 -12.49 -1.11 8.35
CA ASP A 24 -12.79 -1.10 6.92
C ASP A 24 -12.24 -2.35 6.20
N LEU A 25 -11.08 -2.83 6.60
CA LEU A 25 -10.40 -3.99 6.01
C LEU A 25 -10.73 -5.30 6.75
N HIS A 26 -11.16 -6.31 6.00
CA HIS A 26 -11.46 -7.65 6.52
C HIS A 26 -10.21 -8.54 6.67
N VAL A 27 -10.36 -9.62 7.44
CA VAL A 27 -9.24 -10.46 7.90
C VAL A 27 -8.51 -11.22 6.79
N MET A 28 -9.22 -11.63 5.73
CA MET A 28 -8.70 -12.56 4.72
C MET A 28 -8.81 -12.00 3.29
N GLY A 29 -8.17 -12.66 2.33
CA GLY A 29 -8.15 -12.24 0.94
C GLY A 29 -7.35 -10.95 0.74
N ARG A 30 -7.78 -10.11 -0.21
CA ARG A 30 -7.09 -8.86 -0.57
C ARG A 30 -7.03 -7.84 0.57
N ASP A 31 -8.08 -7.78 1.38
CA ASP A 31 -8.17 -6.86 2.51
C ASP A 31 -7.10 -7.17 3.57
N GLY A 32 -6.81 -8.45 3.80
CA GLY A 32 -5.72 -8.85 4.70
C GLY A 32 -4.35 -8.39 4.22
N PHE A 33 -4.09 -8.47 2.91
CA PHE A 33 -2.85 -7.91 2.33
C PHE A 33 -2.80 -6.39 2.47
N ALA A 34 -3.90 -5.69 2.17
CA ALA A 34 -3.99 -4.24 2.33
C ALA A 34 -3.86 -3.77 3.78
N PHE A 35 -4.23 -4.61 4.75
CA PHE A 35 -4.09 -4.27 6.17
C PHE A 35 -2.64 -4.35 6.65
N PHE A 36 -1.89 -5.35 6.17
CA PHE A 36 -0.48 -5.54 6.55
C PHE A 36 0.52 -4.81 5.64
N THR A 37 0.05 -4.15 4.58
CA THR A 37 0.91 -3.43 3.63
C THR A 37 0.40 -2.01 3.41
N GLU A 38 1.31 -1.09 3.13
CA GLU A 38 0.96 0.28 2.78
C GLU A 38 1.12 0.49 1.26
N THR A 39 0.17 1.19 0.65
CA THR A 39 0.29 1.57 -0.76
C THR A 39 1.22 2.76 -0.91
N LYS A 40 2.30 2.59 -1.67
CA LYS A 40 3.27 3.65 -1.95
C LYS A 40 3.19 4.10 -3.41
N ASN A 41 2.97 5.39 -3.62
CA ASN A 41 2.98 5.99 -4.96
C ASN A 41 4.32 6.68 -5.20
N VAL A 42 5.05 6.24 -6.23
CA VAL A 42 6.38 6.76 -6.57
C VAL A 42 6.31 7.53 -7.89
N THR A 43 6.74 8.78 -7.86
CA THR A 43 6.89 9.64 -9.04
C THR A 43 8.37 9.98 -9.21
N GLN A 44 8.94 9.71 -10.38
CA GLN A 44 10.34 10.01 -10.70
C GLN A 44 10.43 10.87 -11.96
N THR A 45 11.34 11.84 -11.92
CA THR A 45 11.69 12.71 -13.05
C THR A 45 13.19 12.60 -13.30
N TRP A 46 13.59 12.48 -14.57
CA TRP A 46 14.98 12.33 -14.99
C TRP A 46 15.44 13.61 -15.69
N PHE A 47 16.43 14.30 -15.12
CA PHE A 47 17.00 15.52 -15.69
C PHE A 47 18.17 15.18 -16.63
N SER A 48 18.34 15.96 -17.70
CA SER A 48 19.55 15.92 -18.54
C SER A 48 20.71 16.63 -17.84
N GLU A 49 21.94 16.34 -18.25
CA GLU A 49 23.19 16.85 -17.63
C GLU A 49 23.27 18.39 -17.61
N GLU A 50 22.67 19.07 -18.59
CA GLU A 50 22.58 20.53 -18.67
C GLU A 50 21.49 21.14 -17.78
N GLY A 51 20.59 20.31 -17.24
CA GLY A 51 19.42 20.69 -16.45
C GLY A 51 19.47 20.24 -14.99
N GLU A 52 20.65 19.94 -14.44
CA GLU A 52 20.85 19.66 -13.01
C GLU A 52 20.46 20.88 -12.17
N LEU A 53 19.17 20.97 -11.81
CA LEU A 53 18.71 21.87 -10.77
C LEU A 53 19.26 21.34 -9.44
N GLY A 54 20.22 22.07 -8.85
CA GLY A 54 20.97 21.70 -7.64
C GLY A 54 20.15 21.67 -6.34
N GLY A 55 19.03 20.95 -6.33
CA GLY A 55 18.19 20.71 -5.17
C GLY A 55 18.07 19.23 -4.88
N LYS A 56 18.19 18.85 -3.61
CA LYS A 56 17.92 17.49 -3.13
C LYS A 56 16.44 17.17 -3.38
N VAL A 57 16.16 16.19 -4.23
CA VAL A 57 14.80 15.67 -4.45
C VAL A 57 14.63 14.45 -3.57
N ASP A 58 13.81 14.55 -2.51
CA ASP A 58 13.48 13.44 -1.62
C ASP A 58 11.97 13.25 -1.53
N THR A 59 11.53 12.08 -1.08
CA THR A 59 10.13 11.88 -0.68
C THR A 59 9.90 12.56 0.67
N TRP A 60 8.70 13.14 0.86
CA TRP A 60 8.32 13.85 2.09
C TRP A 60 8.44 13.00 3.38
N ASP A 61 8.38 11.68 3.25
CA ASP A 61 8.49 10.69 4.33
C ASP A 61 9.94 10.17 4.53
N GLY A 62 10.89 10.63 3.71
CA GLY A 62 12.30 10.24 3.79
C GLY A 62 12.61 8.80 3.35
N THR A 63 11.65 8.06 2.80
CA THR A 63 11.79 6.63 2.52
C THR A 63 12.39 6.30 1.15
N ILE A 64 12.56 7.30 0.27
CA ILE A 64 13.29 7.19 -1.00
C ILE A 64 14.29 8.34 -1.04
N THR A 65 15.58 8.00 -0.96
CA THR A 65 16.68 8.91 -1.28
C THR A 65 16.89 8.85 -2.78
N SER A 66 16.22 9.73 -3.53
CA SER A 66 16.53 9.89 -4.95
C SER A 66 17.72 10.81 -5.08
N LEU A 67 18.91 10.20 -5.01
CA LEU A 67 20.09 10.41 -5.85
C LEU A 67 21.32 9.90 -5.05
N PRO A 68 22.22 9.10 -5.65
CA PRO A 68 23.53 8.90 -5.06
C PRO A 68 24.24 10.27 -5.01
N GLU A 69 24.82 10.63 -3.86
CA GLU A 69 25.77 11.75 -3.79
C GLU A 69 26.86 11.50 -4.84
N LYS A 70 27.09 12.47 -5.74
CA LYS A 70 28.29 12.48 -6.60
C LYS A 70 29.50 12.49 -5.66
N GLU A 71 30.38 11.50 -5.79
CA GLU A 71 31.71 11.49 -5.13
C GLU A 71 32.51 12.75 -5.45
#